data_AF-A0A2A2DT53-F1
#
_entry.id   AF-A0A2A2DT53-F1
#
_cell.length_a   1.000
_cell.length_b   1.000
_cell.length_c   1.000
_cell.angle_alpha   90.00
_cell.angle_beta   90.00
_cell.angle_gamma   90.00
#
_symmetry.space_group_name_H-M   'P 1'
#
loop_
_entity.id
_entity.type
_entity.pdbx_description
1 polymer ?
#
loop_
_entity_poly.entity_id
_entity_poly.type
_entity_poly.pdbx_seq_one_letter_code
_entity_poly.pdbx_strand_id
1 'polypeptide(L)' 'DDIGIGLAPGGIAKVWLGGPCLKSVEIARVVGTINPRGPYEGKSGGKHRPLSETSKAYIEKFGIPYGSW' A
#
# COMPACT_ATOMS: atom_id res chain seq x y z
N ASP A 1 3.83 17.43 17.76
CA ASP A 1 3.19 16.13 17.52
C ASP A 1 3.01 15.94 16.03
N ASP A 2 3.10 14.70 15.57
CA ASP A 2 2.99 14.31 14.17
C ASP A 2 2.12 13.06 14.02
N ILE A 3 1.49 12.93 12.85
CA ILE A 3 0.69 11.76 12.49
C ILE A 3 1.32 11.12 11.26
N GLY A 4 1.71 9.86 11.42
CA GLY A 4 2.20 9.02 10.32
C GLY A 4 1.10 8.10 9.81
N ILE A 5 0.96 7.99 8.49
CA ILE A 5 0.08 7.00 7.85
C ILE A 5 0.94 6.07 7.00
N GLY A 6 0.82 4.77 7.25
CA GLY A 6 1.50 3.72 6.49
C GLY A 6 0.48 2.87 5.76
N LEU A 7 0.73 2.64 4.47
CA LEU A 7 -0.08 1.79 3.61
C LEU A 7 0.65 0.48 3.38
N ALA A 8 -0.06 -0.63 3.53
CA ALA A 8 0.46 -1.96 3.30
C ALA A 8 -0.42 -2.71 2.27
N PRO A 9 0.14 -3.70 1.56
CA PRO A 9 -0.60 -4.47 0.58
C PRO A 9 -1.83 -5.16 1.19
N GLY A 10 -2.85 -5.42 0.37
CA GLY A 10 -4.15 -5.92 0.85
C GLY A 10 -5.04 -4.83 1.47
N GLY A 11 -4.76 -3.56 1.20
CA GLY A 11 -5.61 -2.43 1.59
C GLY A 11 -5.52 -2.03 3.06
N ILE A 12 -4.44 -2.36 3.75
CA ILE A 12 -4.27 -2.01 5.17
C ILE A 12 -3.70 -0.59 5.28
N ALA A 13 -4.36 0.26 6.06
CA ALA A 13 -3.79 1.53 6.51
C ALA A 13 -3.59 1.49 8.03
N LYS A 14 -2.38 1.88 8.46
CA LYS A 14 -2.03 2.05 9.88
C LYS A 14 -1.71 3.50 10.15
N VAL A 15 -2.09 3.97 11.32
CA VAL A 15 -1.87 5.35 11.76
C VAL A 15 -1.08 5.33 13.05
N TRP A 16 -0.04 6.16 13.11
CA TRP A 16 0.78 6.35 14.30
C TRP A 16 0.74 7.81 14.76
N LEU A 17 0.68 8.01 16.07
CA LEU A 17 0.88 9.30 16.70
C LEU A 17 2.30 9.36 17.27
N GLY A 18 3.06 10.39 16.89
CA GLY A 18 4.40 10.67 17.40
C GLY A 18 4.50 12.07 18.01
N GLY A 19 5.65 12.32 18.65
CA GLY A 19 5.98 13.63 19.18
C GLY A 19 7.46 13.73 19.59
N PRO A 20 7.94 14.93 19.92
CA PRO A 20 9.37 15.20 20.18
C PRO A 20 10.01 14.31 21.25
N CYS A 21 9.21 13.83 22.21
CA CYS A 21 9.65 12.93 23.27
C CYS A 21 8.82 11.63 23.35
N LEU A 22 7.96 11.37 22.35
CA LEU A 22 7.07 10.23 22.30
C LEU A 22 7.49 9.31 21.16
N LYS A 23 7.85 8.07 21.49
CA LYS A 23 8.00 7.01 20.46
C LYS A 23 6.66 6.81 19.77
N SER A 24 6.66 6.71 18.45
CA SER A 24 5.43 6.54 17.67
C SER A 24 4.58 5.37 18.18
N VAL A 25 3.32 5.65 18.50
CA VAL A 25 2.35 4.65 18.97
C VAL A 25 1.32 4.40 17.88
N GLU A 26 1.02 3.14 17.57
CA GLU A 26 -0.07 2.79 16.65
C GLU A 26 -1.41 3.15 17.29
N ILE A 27 -2.15 4.07 16.66
CA ILE A 27 -3.45 4.57 17.15
C ILE A 27 -4.63 4.07 16.33
N ALA A 28 -4.39 3.59 15.10
CA ALA A 28 -5.41 2.94 14.30
C ALA A 28 -4.81 1.95 13.31
N ARG A 29 -5.57 0.89 13.02
CA ARG A 29 -5.35 -0.04 11.91
C ARG A 29 -6.69 -0.33 11.26
N VAL A 30 -6.79 -0.05 9.97
CA VAL A 30 -8.02 -0.24 9.19
C VAL A 30 -7.72 -1.05 7.94
N VAL A 31 -8.71 -1.80 7.47
CA VAL A 31 -8.68 -2.50 6.19
C VAL A 31 -9.68 -1.79 5.28
N GLY A 32 -9.20 -1.30 4.14
CA GLY A 32 -10.02 -0.63 3.15
C GLY A 32 -10.99 -1.59 2.46
N THR A 33 -12.11 -1.05 2.00
CA THR A 33 -13.05 -1.78 1.15
C THR A 33 -12.58 -1.73 -0.31
N ILE A 34 -12.83 -2.80 -1.07
CA ILE A 34 -12.52 -2.83 -2.51
C ILE A 34 -13.38 -1.80 -3.23
N ASN A 35 -12.73 -0.86 -3.95
CA ASN A 35 -13.43 0.02 -4.87
C ASN A 35 -13.65 -0.75 -6.20
N PRO A 36 -14.90 -1.01 -6.63
CA PRO A 36 -15.17 -1.80 -7.83
C PRO A 36 -14.68 -1.12 -9.12
N ARG A 37 -14.50 0.21 -9.11
CA ARG A 37 -13.89 0.92 -10.24
C ARG A 37 -12.37 0.74 -10.29
N GLY A 38 -11.71 0.46 -9.16
CA GLY A 38 -10.26 0.31 -9.11
C GLY A 38 -9.47 1.54 -9.62
N PRO A 39 -8.18 1.36 -9.93
CA PRO A 39 -7.34 2.43 -10.50
C PRO A 39 -7.86 2.94 -11.85
N TYR A 40 -7.52 4.19 -12.19
CA TYR A 40 -7.95 4.83 -13.45
C TYR A 40 -9.48 4.82 -13.67
N GLU A 41 -10.28 4.80 -12.59
CA GLU A 41 -11.74 4.76 -12.63
C GLU A 41 -12.34 3.60 -13.45
N GLY A 42 -11.63 2.48 -13.54
CA GLY A 42 -12.08 1.28 -14.25
C GLY A 42 -11.67 1.23 -15.71
N LYS A 43 -11.03 2.29 -16.22
CA LYS A 43 -10.59 2.40 -17.62
C LYS A 43 -9.46 1.41 -17.96
N SER A 44 -8.77 0.86 -16.97
CA SER A 44 -7.69 -0.12 -17.16
C SER A 44 -8.16 -1.58 -17.19
N GLY A 45 -9.43 -1.87 -16.83
CA GLY A 45 -9.92 -3.24 -16.71
C GLY A 45 -9.14 -4.07 -15.69
N GLY A 46 -8.65 -3.45 -14.61
CA GLY A 46 -7.87 -4.12 -13.57
C GLY A 46 -6.42 -4.44 -13.94
N LYS A 47 -5.94 -3.99 -15.10
CA LYS A 47 -4.57 -4.27 -15.56
C LYS A 47 -3.59 -3.21 -15.04
N HIS A 48 -2.43 -3.67 -14.59
CA HIS A 48 -1.27 -2.83 -14.31
C HIS A 48 -0.51 -2.52 -15.60
N ARG A 49 0.33 -1.47 -15.57
CA ARG A 49 1.25 -1.21 -16.69
C ARG A 49 2.21 -2.40 -16.85
N PRO A 50 2.63 -2.74 -18.07
CA PRO A 50 3.64 -3.77 -18.28
C PRO A 50 4.91 -3.45 -17.50
N LEU A 51 5.43 -4.45 -16.80
CA LEU A 51 6.68 -4.35 -16.06
C LEU A 51 7.87 -4.64 -16.97
N SER A 52 8.98 -3.91 -16.77
CA SER A 52 10.27 -4.27 -17.36
C SER A 52 10.77 -5.59 -16.78
N GLU A 53 11.66 -6.28 -17.51
CA GLU A 53 12.27 -7.53 -17.02
C GLU A 53 13.02 -7.32 -15.69
N THR A 54 13.73 -6.19 -15.55
CA THR A 54 14.40 -5.82 -14.29
C THR A 54 13.42 -5.71 -13.12
N SER A 55 12.25 -5.09 -13.35
CA SER A 55 11.22 -4.95 -12.33
C SER A 55 10.60 -6.30 -11.95
N LYS A 56 10.34 -7.18 -12.93
CA LYS A 56 9.82 -8.54 -12.67
C LYS A 56 10.81 -9.35 -11.83
N ALA A 57 12.08 -9.39 -12.23
CA ALA A 57 13.11 -10.12 -11.50
C ALA A 57 13.27 -9.62 -10.06
N TYR A 58 13.14 -8.30 -9.82
CA TYR A 58 13.16 -7.73 -8.49
C TYR A 58 11.95 -8.18 -7.66
N ILE A 59 10.74 -8.14 -8.23
CA ILE A 59 9.51 -8.60 -7.56
C ILE A 59 9.62 -10.07 -7.15
N GLU A 60 10.08 -10.93 -8.06
CA GLU A 60 10.24 -12.37 -7.80
C GLU A 60 11.30 -12.64 -6.74
N LYS A 61 12.46 -11.98 -6.83
CA LYS A 61 13.56 -12.13 -5.88
C LYS A 61 13.18 -11.78 -4.45
N PHE A 62 12.37 -10.73 -4.26
CA PHE A 62 12.03 -10.20 -2.94
C PHE A 62 10.60 -10.57 -2.49
N GLY A 63 9.88 -11.38 -3.26
CA GLY A 63 8.51 -11.80 -2.95
C GLY A 63 7.54 -10.62 -2.81
N ILE A 64 7.73 -9.57 -3.61
CA ILE A 64 6.92 -8.36 -3.51
C ILE A 64 5.50 -8.71 -3.99
N PRO A 65 4.46 -8.46 -3.20
CA PRO A 65 3.10 -8.83 -3.58
C PRO A 65 2.52 -7.76 -4.51
N TYR A 66 3.14 -7.54 -5.68
CA TYR A 66 2.81 -6.45 -6.61
C TYR A 66 1.34 -6.46 -7.05
N GLY A 67 0.74 -7.64 -7.25
CA GLY A 67 -0.68 -7.78 -7.62
C GLY A 67 -1.67 -7.59 -6.47
N SER A 68 -1.21 -7.37 -5.23
CA SER A 68 -2.07 -7.11 -4.07
C SER A 68 -2.32 -5.62 -3.79
N TRP A 69 -1.84 -4.76 -4.69
CA TRP A 69 -2.00 -3.32 -4.68
C TRP A 69 -3.07 -2.88 -5.69
#